data_AF-A0A1Z8QD57-F1
#
_entry.id   AF-A0A1Z8QD57-F1
#
_cell.length_a   1.000
_cell.length_b   1.000
_cell.length_c   1.000
_cell.angle_alpha   90.00
_cell.angle_beta   90.00
_cell.angle_gamma   90.00
#
_symmetry.space_group_name_H-M   'P 1'
#
loop_
_entity.id
_entity.type
_entity.pdbx_description
1 polymer ?
#
loop_
_entity_poly.entity_id
_entity_poly.type
_entity_poly.pdbx_seq_one_letter_code
_entity_poly.pdbx_strand_id
1 'polypeptide(L)' 'MLEPPLLYYWIIPLIIWSTVWKLIALWTSARNRQLIWFICLAVTNTAGILPILYIYYYQKDKSQI' A
#
# COMPACT_ATOMS: atom_id res chain seq x y z
N MET A 1 23.85 21.48 21.77
CA MET A 1 24.29 20.36 20.91
C MET A 1 23.19 19.33 20.94
N LEU A 2 22.26 19.41 20.00
CA LEU A 2 21.19 18.42 19.88
C LEU A 2 21.59 17.54 18.71
N GLU A 3 22.33 16.46 18.98
CA GLU A 3 22.62 15.47 17.94
C GLU A 3 21.28 14.81 17.59
N PRO A 4 20.75 15.01 16.37
CA PRO A 4 19.48 14.41 16.00
C PRO A 4 19.65 12.89 16.11
N PRO A 5 18.76 12.18 16.83
CA PRO A 5 18.91 10.76 17.04
C PRO A 5 18.96 10.06 15.68
N LEU A 6 19.97 9.20 15.48
CA LEU A 6 20.23 8.45 14.24
C LEU A 6 18.98 7.72 13.70
N LEU A 7 18.01 7.45 14.59
CA LEU A 7 16.68 6.92 14.28
C LEU A 7 15.91 7.73 13.22
N TYR A 8 16.09 9.05 13.15
CA TYR A 8 15.39 9.91 12.18
C TYR A 8 15.73 9.53 10.73
N TYR A 9 16.97 9.14 10.46
CA TYR A 9 17.42 8.73 9.12
C TYR A 9 16.73 7.46 8.61
N TRP A 10 16.28 6.58 9.51
CA TRP A 10 15.62 5.33 9.16
C TRP A 10 14.11 5.48 8.95
N ILE A 11 13.49 6.51 9.53
CA ILE A 11 12.04 6.74 9.46
C ILE A 11 11.62 7.26 8.08
N ILE A 12 12.42 8.15 7.48
CA ILE A 12 12.13 8.77 6.17
C ILE A 12 11.89 7.72 5.06
N PRO A 13 12.82 6.77 4.80
CA PRO A 13 12.61 5.77 3.75
C PRO A 13 11.43 4.84 4.06
N LEU A 14 11.13 4.58 5.34
CA LEU A 14 10.03 3.73 5.77
C LEU A 14 8.66 4.37 5.49
N ILE A 15 8.56 5.68 5.68
CA ILE A 15 7.37 6.48 5.32
C ILE A 15 7.20 6.50 3.81
N ILE A 16 8.27 6.78 3.05
CA ILE A 16 8.22 6.82 1.59
C ILE A 16 7.79 5.45 1.04
N TRP A 17 8.41 4.37 1.51
CA TRP A 17 8.04 3.01 1.15
C TRP A 17 6.56 2.74 1.38
N SER A 18 6.08 2.94 2.61
CA SER A 18 4.67 2.68 2.96
C SER A 18 3.71 3.54 2.15
N THR A 19 4.05 4.81 1.90
CA THR A 19 3.19 5.75 1.16
C THR A 19 3.13 5.40 -0.31
N VAL A 20 4.25 5.03 -0.94
CA VAL A 20 4.30 4.61 -2.34
C VAL A 20 3.44 3.37 -2.57
N TRP A 21 3.56 2.34 -1.72
CA TRP A 21 2.72 1.14 -1.82
C TRP A 21 1.24 1.45 -1.63
N LYS A 22 0.91 2.34 -0.68
CA LYS A 22 -0.47 2.77 -0.43
C LYS A 22 -1.06 3.52 -1.63
N LEU A 23 -0.29 4.41 -2.23
CA LEU A 23 -0.71 5.22 -3.38
C LEU A 23 -0.93 4.36 -4.63
N ILE A 24 -0.02 3.42 -4.92
CA ILE A 24 -0.15 2.49 -6.05
C ILE A 24 -1.40 1.62 -5.92
N ALA A 25 -1.69 1.12 -4.72
CA ALA A 25 -2.87 0.29 -4.47
C ALA A 25 -4.17 1.09 -4.58
N LEU A 26 -4.19 2.32 -4.07
CA LEU A 26 -5.33 3.22 -4.21
C LEU A 26 -5.58 3.57 -5.68
N TRP A 27 -4.52 3.92 -6.42
CA TRP A 27 -4.60 4.25 -7.85
C TRP A 27 -5.12 3.07 -8.68
N THR A 28 -4.63 1.86 -8.40
CA THR A 28 -5.04 0.64 -9.10
C THR A 28 -6.51 0.28 -8.81
N SER A 29 -6.94 0.34 -7.55
CA SER A 29 -8.34 0.06 -7.17
C SER A 29 -9.31 1.11 -7.73
N ALA A 30 -8.92 2.39 -7.73
CA ALA A 30 -9.70 3.47 -8.34
C ALA A 30 -9.84 3.27 -9.87
N ARG A 31 -8.75 2.91 -10.56
CA ARG A 31 -8.75 2.63 -12.00
C ARG A 31 -9.65 1.45 -12.38
N ASN A 32 -9.69 0.41 -11.54
CA ASN A 32 -10.55 -0.77 -11.74
C ASN A 32 -11.97 -0.61 -11.18
N ARG A 33 -12.39 0.59 -10.74
CA ARG A 33 -13.71 0.86 -10.13
C ARG A 33 -14.07 -0.07 -8.95
N GLN A 34 -13.06 -0.57 -8.22
CA GLN A 34 -13.29 -1.47 -7.09
C GLN A 34 -13.37 -0.70 -5.77
N LEU A 35 -14.57 -0.17 -5.47
CA LEU A 35 -14.83 0.60 -4.25
C LEU A 35 -14.55 -0.18 -2.95
N ILE A 36 -14.87 -1.48 -2.92
CA ILE A 36 -14.63 -2.33 -1.73
C ILE A 36 -13.15 -2.41 -1.40
N TRP A 37 -12.30 -2.63 -2.41
CA TRP A 37 -10.86 -2.68 -2.24
C TRP A 37 -10.25 -1.31 -1.95
N PHE A 38 -10.78 -0.24 -2.54
CA PHE A 38 -10.39 1.13 -2.22
C PHE A 38 -10.60 1.44 -0.74
N ILE A 39 -11.76 1.08 -0.18
CA ILE A 39 -12.09 1.30 1.24
C ILE A 39 -11.21 0.42 2.14
N CYS A 40 -11.02 -0.86 1.82
CA CYS A 40 -10.13 -1.75 2.58
C CYS A 40 -8.68 -1.24 2.62
N LEU A 41 -8.15 -0.76 1.49
CA LEU A 41 -6.80 -0.19 1.39
C LEU A 41 -6.68 1.17 2.11
N ALA A 42 -7.75 1.95 2.14
CA ALA A 42 -7.79 3.22 2.87
C ALA A 42 -7.81 3.01 4.39
N VAL A 43 -8.64 2.06 4.87
CA VAL A 43 -8.85 1.79 6.31
C VAL A 43 -7.72 0.97 6.93
N THR A 44 -7.12 0.04 6.18
CA THR A 44 -6.08 -0.83 6.72
C THR A 44 -4.71 -0.14 6.69
N ASN A 45 -4.13 0.11 7.85
CA ASN A 45 -2.80 0.72 8.00
C ASN A 45 -1.67 -0.33 8.04
N THR A 46 -1.78 -1.41 7.26
CA THR A 46 -0.68 -2.37 7.09
C THR A 46 0.30 -1.83 6.06
N ALA A 47 1.58 -1.73 6.43
CA ALA A 47 2.71 -1.23 5.65
C ALA A 47 2.92 -1.92 4.29
N GLY A 48 1.99 -1.77 3.35
CA GLY A 48 2.06 -2.32 1.99
C GLY A 48 1.67 -3.80 1.83
N ILE A 49 1.31 -4.53 2.89
CA ILE A 49 0.96 -5.96 2.81
C ILE A 49 -0.37 -6.22 2.06
N LEU A 50 -1.40 -5.39 2.34
CA LEU A 50 -2.73 -5.53 1.75
C LEU A 50 -2.75 -5.32 0.23
N PRO A 51 -1.99 -4.35 -0.34
CA PRO A 51 -1.78 -4.24 -1.78
C PRO A 51 -1.32 -5.53 -2.46
N ILE A 52 -0.38 -6.25 -1.84
CA ILE A 52 0.20 -7.48 -2.41
C ILE A 52 -0.87 -8.58 -2.42
N LEU A 53 -1.67 -8.65 -1.35
CA LEU A 53 -2.78 -9.59 -1.22
C LEU A 53 -3.91 -9.30 -2.23
N TYR A 54 -4.18 -8.01 -2.52
CA TYR A 54 -5.09 -7.60 -3.60
C TYR A 54 -4.63 -8.11 -4.97
N ILE A 55 -3.36 -7.86 -5.32
CA ILE A 55 -2.79 -8.29 -6.61
C ILE A 55 -2.81 -9.82 -6.73
N TYR A 56 -2.54 -10.54 -5.65
CA TYR A 56 -2.58 -12.00 -5.63
C TYR A 56 -4.00 -12.55 -5.82
N TYR A 57 -4.99 -11.98 -5.14
CA TYR A 57 -6.39 -12.41 -5.26
C TYR A 57 -6.96 -12.09 -6.65
N TYR A 58 -6.62 -10.91 -7.19
CA TYR A 58 -7.14 -10.46 -8.50
C TYR A 58 -6.57 -11.25 -9.70
N GLN A 59 -5.37 -11.83 -9.59
CA GLN A 59 -4.85 -12.73 -10.64
C GLN A 59 -5.71 -13.99 -10.82
N LYS A 60 -6.41 -14.42 -9.76
CA LYS A 60 -7.22 -15.66 -9.80
C LYS A 60 -8.52 -15.49 -10.61
N ASP A 61 -9.10 -14.29 -10.61
CA ASP A 61 -10.32 -13.98 -11.37
C ASP A 61 -10.11 -13.94 -12.89
N LYS A 62 -8.89 -13.64 -13.37
CA LYS A 62 -8.59 -13.67 -14.80
C LYS A 62 -8.30 -15.07 -15.37
N SER A 63 -8.03 -16.06 -14.54
CA SER A 63 -7.65 -17.41 -14.98
C SER A 63 -8.83 -18.39 -15.05
N GLN A 64 -10.07 -17.90 -14.91
CA GLN A 64 -11.29 -18.72 -14.96
C GLN A 64 -12.25 -18.29 -16.09
N ILE A 65 -11.76 -17.55 -17.09
CA ILE A 65 -12.47 -17.26 -18.34
C ILE A 65 -11.70 -17.89 -19.50
#